data_AF-A0AAV3HJT8-F1
#
_entry.id   AF-A0AAV3HJT8-F1
#
_cell.length_a   1.000
_cell.length_b   1.000
_cell.length_c   1.000
_cell.angle_alpha   90.00
_cell.angle_beta   90.00
_cell.angle_gamma   90.00
#
_symmetry.space_group_name_H-M   'P 1'
#
loop_
_entity.id
_entity.type
_entity.pdbx_description
1 polymer ?
#
loop_
_entity_poly.entity_id
_entity_poly.type
_entity_poly.pdbx_seq_one_letter_code
_entity_poly.pdbx_strand_id
1 'polypeptide(L)'
;MLKRTRSLVCLCLAAALSTPTPIYANSLDLPDIGTAAGGTLTIDQELIYGDAYMRMLRASSPIVSDPVINEYIDTLGHRLVANANDVKTPFHFFMIRDRNINAFAFFGGYVALHSGLFLHARTESELASVVAHEIAHVTQRHLARSMEEQARRSPATMAALAGALLLAIASPEAGMAAVTAATAGNMQSQINYTRSNEKEADRFGIATLAKAGFDVQAMPRFFGRLADEYRYASKPPPMLLTHPLPEDRITDSRARARAYPPMRIMPSIDYHLTRARIVARYAGIDGQAAMSWFNRTQKKASPEIIPSFDYGRALVHLDNKRLSEAEPLLKKLLQQDPGNPFYLDAMTDLYIAQKKPQKAVNMLSSALKRNPQNKVLTINYANALLEANKNEEAVRILQRYTHDNPEDTNGWHLLSKGNHALGRNDEELAARAEILALRAGWNKAIQYYSEASKIAELGSLKQARYDARIDQLMIQRDRFMALQ
;
A
#
# COMPACT_ATOMS: atom_id res chain seq x y z
N MET A 1 48.33 50.44 -52.10
CA MET A 1 47.99 49.00 -52.16
C MET A 1 47.65 48.49 -50.75
N LEU A 2 46.38 48.62 -50.37
CA LEU A 2 45.78 48.00 -49.19
C LEU A 2 45.70 46.49 -49.41
N LYS A 3 46.41 45.65 -48.64
CA LYS A 3 46.08 44.21 -48.53
C LYS A 3 46.73 43.41 -47.38
N ARG A 4 47.35 44.04 -46.36
CA ARG A 4 48.03 43.27 -45.28
C ARG A 4 47.58 43.54 -43.84
N THR A 5 46.70 44.48 -43.58
CA THR A 5 46.26 44.80 -42.19
C THR A 5 45.04 44.01 -41.71
N ARG A 6 44.33 43.28 -42.58
CA ARG A 6 43.19 42.44 -42.16
C ARG A 6 43.59 41.08 -41.58
N SER A 7 44.83 40.63 -41.79
CA SER A 7 45.26 39.28 -41.36
C SER A 7 45.69 39.22 -39.88
N LEU A 8 46.16 40.33 -39.31
CA LEU A 8 46.59 40.38 -37.90
C LEU A 8 45.40 40.51 -36.93
N VAL A 9 44.32 41.19 -37.33
CA VAL A 9 43.12 41.31 -36.48
C VAL A 9 42.38 39.97 -36.35
N CYS A 10 42.33 39.15 -37.40
CA CYS A 10 41.76 37.80 -37.32
C CYS A 10 42.61 36.84 -36.48
N LEU A 11 43.94 37.01 -36.44
CA LEU A 11 44.81 36.16 -35.63
C LEU A 11 44.68 36.47 -34.12
N CYS A 12 44.48 37.74 -33.76
CA CYS A 12 44.23 38.14 -32.37
C CYS A 12 42.83 37.75 -31.87
N LEU A 13 41.80 37.74 -32.75
CA LEU A 13 40.47 37.22 -32.38
C LEU A 13 40.47 35.69 -32.20
N ALA A 14 41.27 34.95 -32.97
CA ALA A 14 41.39 33.49 -32.81
C ALA A 14 42.13 33.09 -31.52
N ALA A 15 43.08 33.91 -31.06
CA ALA A 15 43.80 33.68 -29.81
C ALA A 15 42.97 34.03 -28.55
N ALA A 16 42.00 34.94 -28.64
CA ALA A 16 41.10 35.26 -27.52
C ALA A 16 40.00 34.19 -27.29
N LEU A 17 39.70 33.37 -28.30
CA LEU A 17 38.71 32.29 -28.24
C LEU A 17 39.31 30.93 -27.80
N SER A 18 40.61 30.88 -27.49
CA SER A 18 41.32 29.64 -27.11
C SER A 18 41.84 29.64 -25.67
N THR A 19 41.22 30.44 -24.79
CA THR A 19 41.43 30.30 -23.34
C THR A 19 40.50 29.19 -22.83
N PRO A 20 41.01 28.08 -22.28
CA PRO A 20 40.17 27.09 -21.65
C PRO A 20 39.58 27.72 -20.39
N THR A 21 38.25 27.88 -20.35
CA THR A 21 37.58 28.17 -19.10
C THR A 21 37.85 27.02 -18.13
N PRO A 22 38.29 27.28 -16.89
CA PRO A 22 38.32 26.22 -15.89
C PRO A 22 36.87 25.82 -15.64
N ILE A 23 36.48 24.68 -16.20
CA ILE A 23 35.27 23.98 -15.81
C ILE A 23 35.57 23.53 -14.38
N TYR A 24 35.10 24.31 -13.41
CA TYR A 24 34.85 23.78 -12.09
C TYR A 24 33.80 22.70 -12.29
N ALA A 25 34.23 21.44 -12.28
CA ALA A 25 33.34 20.34 -12.06
C ALA A 25 32.75 20.57 -10.66
N ASN A 26 31.57 21.19 -10.61
CA ASN A 26 30.68 20.94 -9.50
C ASN A 26 30.52 19.43 -9.49
N SER A 27 31.11 18.76 -8.50
CA SER A 27 30.71 17.43 -8.11
C SER A 27 29.28 17.52 -7.57
N LEU A 28 28.34 17.77 -8.47
CA LEU A 28 27.03 17.15 -8.38
C LEU A 28 27.37 15.65 -8.39
N ASP A 29 27.40 15.06 -7.20
CA ASP A 29 27.29 13.61 -7.03
C ASP A 29 25.94 13.24 -7.67
N LEU A 30 25.99 13.04 -8.98
CA LEU A 30 24.91 12.43 -9.72
C LEU A 30 24.75 11.05 -9.10
N PRO A 31 23.54 10.66 -8.66
CA PRO A 31 23.33 9.30 -8.22
C PRO A 31 23.78 8.37 -9.35
N ASP A 32 24.61 7.38 -9.02
CA ASP A 32 25.02 6.34 -9.95
C ASP A 32 23.78 5.57 -10.38
N ILE A 33 23.24 5.95 -11.53
CA ILE A 33 22.08 5.32 -12.16
C ILE A 33 22.40 3.95 -12.75
N GLY A 34 23.62 3.43 -12.52
CA GLY A 34 24.10 2.22 -13.15
C GLY A 34 24.31 2.47 -14.63
N THR A 35 25.54 2.24 -15.10
CA THR A 35 25.74 2.10 -16.54
C THR A 35 24.84 0.97 -17.05
N ALA A 36 24.26 1.10 -18.25
CA ALA A 36 23.46 0.07 -18.93
C ALA A 36 24.23 -1.26 -19.20
N ALA A 37 25.41 -1.43 -18.59
CA ALA A 37 26.32 -2.54 -18.73
C ALA A 37 26.67 -3.25 -17.40
N GLY A 38 26.02 -2.98 -16.25
CA GLY A 38 26.40 -3.62 -14.99
C GLY A 38 25.29 -3.85 -13.96
N GLY A 39 24.83 -5.11 -13.85
CA GLY A 39 24.14 -5.65 -12.66
C GLY A 39 22.61 -5.54 -12.62
N THR A 40 21.95 -6.56 -12.06
CA THR A 40 20.57 -6.48 -11.56
C THR A 40 20.45 -5.29 -10.59
N LEU A 41 19.32 -4.58 -10.58
CA LEU A 41 19.03 -3.51 -9.59
C LEU A 41 19.49 -3.93 -8.19
N THR A 42 20.22 -3.08 -7.48
CA THR A 42 20.60 -3.38 -6.10
C THR A 42 19.37 -3.39 -5.20
N ILE A 43 19.45 -4.05 -4.04
CA ILE A 43 18.35 -4.04 -3.06
C ILE A 43 18.00 -2.60 -2.65
N ASP A 44 19.01 -1.74 -2.45
CA ASP A 44 18.79 -0.35 -2.09
C ASP A 44 18.06 0.42 -3.20
N GLN A 45 18.44 0.21 -4.46
CA GLN A 45 17.71 0.78 -5.59
C GLN A 45 16.26 0.30 -5.63
N GLU A 46 16.01 -0.99 -5.44
CA GLU A 46 14.64 -1.54 -5.37
C GLU A 46 13.81 -0.90 -4.25
N LEU A 47 14.40 -0.61 -3.09
CA LEU A 47 13.70 0.08 -2.00
C LEU A 47 13.32 1.51 -2.39
N ILE A 48 14.22 2.25 -3.05
CA ILE A 48 13.96 3.62 -3.49
C ILE A 48 12.87 3.63 -4.59
N TYR A 49 12.98 2.75 -5.60
CA TYR A 49 11.96 2.63 -6.65
C TYR A 49 10.61 2.16 -6.09
N GLY A 50 10.62 1.26 -5.12
CA GLY A 50 9.41 0.78 -4.44
C GLY A 50 8.68 1.89 -3.68
N ASP A 51 9.38 2.65 -2.84
CA ASP A 51 8.81 3.78 -2.10
C ASP A 51 8.26 4.86 -3.06
N ALA A 52 9.03 5.18 -4.12
CA ALA A 52 8.60 6.09 -5.17
C ALA A 52 7.27 5.66 -5.81
N TYR A 53 7.18 4.39 -6.24
CA TYR A 53 5.97 3.86 -6.85
C TYR A 53 4.80 3.79 -5.86
N MET A 54 5.05 3.42 -4.60
CA MET A 54 4.03 3.39 -3.55
C MET A 54 3.43 4.78 -3.30
N ARG A 55 4.25 5.84 -3.28
CA ARG A 55 3.77 7.22 -3.13
C ARG A 55 2.90 7.65 -4.32
N MET A 56 3.28 7.28 -5.54
CA MET A 56 2.45 7.52 -6.73
C MET A 56 1.12 6.76 -6.65
N LEU A 57 1.16 5.47 -6.27
CA LEU A 57 -0.04 4.65 -6.08
C LEU A 57 -0.99 5.24 -5.03
N ARG A 58 -0.48 5.74 -3.90
CA ARG A 58 -1.31 6.43 -2.89
C ARG A 58 -2.00 7.68 -3.43
N ALA A 59 -1.41 8.34 -4.44
CA ALA A 59 -1.98 9.52 -5.07
C ALA A 59 -3.03 9.17 -6.14
N SER A 60 -2.84 8.08 -6.89
CA SER A 60 -3.65 7.74 -8.07
C SER A 60 -4.66 6.62 -7.86
N SER A 61 -4.49 5.77 -6.85
CA SER A 61 -5.26 4.53 -6.69
C SER A 61 -6.11 4.53 -5.42
N PRO A 62 -7.27 3.85 -5.42
CA PRO A 62 -8.18 3.83 -4.27
C PRO A 62 -7.69 2.85 -3.19
N ILE A 63 -6.58 3.20 -2.52
CA ILE A 63 -6.03 2.43 -1.40
C ILE A 63 -6.99 2.47 -0.22
N VAL A 64 -7.21 1.31 0.40
CA VAL A 64 -8.03 1.15 1.59
C VAL A 64 -7.21 1.49 2.82
N SER A 65 -7.53 2.59 3.50
CA SER A 65 -6.92 3.00 4.77
C SER A 65 -7.72 2.52 5.98
N ASP A 66 -8.24 1.30 5.95
CA ASP A 66 -9.06 0.75 7.04
C ASP A 66 -8.17 0.04 8.08
N PRO A 67 -8.14 0.48 9.35
CA PRO A 67 -7.18 -0.06 10.32
C PRO A 67 -7.31 -1.56 10.58
N VAL A 68 -8.54 -2.10 10.70
CA VAL A 68 -8.74 -3.54 10.99
C VAL A 68 -8.40 -4.41 9.78
N ILE A 69 -8.69 -3.95 8.56
CA ILE A 69 -8.27 -4.67 7.34
C ILE A 69 -6.73 -4.66 7.23
N ASN A 70 -6.11 -3.50 7.46
CA ASN A 70 -4.66 -3.34 7.38
C ASN A 70 -3.94 -4.22 8.41
N GLU A 71 -4.40 -4.26 9.66
CA GLU A 71 -3.84 -5.16 10.68
C GLU A 71 -3.95 -6.63 10.28
N TYR A 72 -5.10 -7.05 9.73
CA TYR A 72 -5.30 -8.43 9.29
C TYR A 72 -4.36 -8.81 8.14
N ILE A 73 -4.31 -8.02 7.06
CA ILE A 73 -3.46 -8.35 5.89
C ILE A 73 -1.98 -8.31 6.26
N ASP A 74 -1.59 -7.38 7.14
CA ASP A 74 -0.22 -7.26 7.62
C ASP A 74 0.18 -8.45 8.48
N THR A 75 -0.70 -8.89 9.38
CA THR A 75 -0.50 -10.09 10.22
C THR A 75 -0.37 -11.35 9.37
N LEU A 76 -1.28 -11.53 8.40
CA LEU A 76 -1.24 -12.68 7.48
C LEU A 76 0.05 -12.68 6.65
N GLY A 77 0.37 -11.53 6.05
CA GLY A 77 1.54 -11.36 5.22
C GLY A 77 2.83 -11.63 5.99
N HIS A 78 3.00 -11.03 7.17
CA HIS A 78 4.20 -11.23 7.99
C HIS A 78 4.32 -12.65 8.53
N ARG A 79 3.21 -13.34 8.83
CA ARG A 79 3.23 -14.79 9.15
C ARG A 79 3.80 -15.62 7.99
N LEU A 80 3.45 -15.28 6.76
CA LEU A 80 3.97 -15.95 5.56
C LEU A 80 5.45 -15.59 5.31
N VAL A 81 5.81 -14.31 5.40
CA VAL A 81 7.19 -13.82 5.22
C VAL A 81 8.14 -14.47 6.23
N ALA A 82 7.73 -14.60 7.49
CA ALA A 82 8.52 -15.27 8.53
C ALA A 82 8.82 -16.76 8.23
N ASN A 83 8.08 -17.37 7.30
CA ASN A 83 8.21 -18.76 6.86
C ASN A 83 8.74 -18.89 5.43
N ALA A 84 8.99 -17.77 4.74
CA ALA A 84 9.57 -17.72 3.41
C ALA A 84 11.11 -17.84 3.47
N ASN A 85 11.71 -18.28 2.37
CA ASN A 85 13.16 -18.31 2.22
C ASN A 85 13.64 -17.02 1.53
N ASP A 86 14.92 -16.68 1.69
CA ASP A 86 15.61 -15.64 0.92
C ASP A 86 14.95 -14.24 0.96
N VAL A 87 14.33 -13.89 2.08
CA VAL A 87 13.81 -12.55 2.34
C VAL A 87 14.96 -11.56 2.49
N LYS A 88 15.03 -10.57 1.58
CA LYS A 88 16.08 -9.53 1.56
C LYS A 88 15.57 -8.10 1.74
N THR A 89 14.25 -7.91 1.74
CA THR A 89 13.59 -6.61 1.89
C THR A 89 12.55 -6.66 3.00
N PRO A 90 12.19 -5.53 3.62
CA PRO A 90 10.92 -5.43 4.34
C PRO A 90 9.75 -5.78 3.40
N PHE A 91 8.63 -6.16 4.00
CA PHE A 91 7.39 -6.41 3.27
C PHE A 91 6.30 -5.45 3.74
N HIS A 92 5.49 -4.99 2.79
CA HIS A 92 4.40 -4.05 3.03
C HIS A 92 3.15 -4.57 2.32
N PHE A 93 2.12 -4.90 3.08
CA PHE A 93 0.86 -5.39 2.54
C PHE A 93 -0.18 -4.29 2.57
N PHE A 94 -0.88 -4.08 1.46
CA PHE A 94 -1.93 -3.07 1.39
C PHE A 94 -3.06 -3.51 0.45
N MET A 95 -4.22 -2.89 0.63
CA MET A 95 -5.41 -3.21 -0.15
C MET A 95 -5.78 -2.08 -1.11
N ILE A 96 -6.15 -2.47 -2.34
CA ILE A 96 -6.76 -1.58 -3.34
C ILE A 96 -8.25 -1.93 -3.44
N ARG A 97 -9.10 -0.91 -3.38
CA ARG A 97 -10.54 -1.08 -3.57
C ARG A 97 -10.86 -1.27 -5.05
N ASP A 98 -10.82 -2.51 -5.49
CA ASP A 98 -11.21 -2.96 -6.82
C ASP A 98 -11.91 -4.31 -6.71
N ARG A 99 -13.10 -4.41 -7.30
CA ARG A 99 -13.94 -5.61 -7.28
C ARG A 99 -13.37 -6.73 -8.15
N ASN A 100 -12.50 -6.42 -9.11
CA ASN A 100 -11.81 -7.43 -9.90
C ASN A 100 -10.82 -8.19 -9.02
N ILE A 101 -10.78 -9.50 -9.18
CA ILE A 101 -9.76 -10.33 -8.54
C ILE A 101 -8.38 -9.98 -9.07
N ASN A 102 -7.50 -9.56 -8.17
CA ASN A 102 -6.08 -9.35 -8.44
C ASN A 102 -5.26 -9.33 -7.15
N ALA A 103 -3.98 -9.65 -7.30
CA ALA A 103 -2.91 -9.34 -6.38
C ALA A 103 -1.65 -9.12 -7.20
N PHE A 104 -0.71 -8.32 -6.69
CA PHE A 104 0.58 -8.14 -7.34
C PHE A 104 1.62 -7.64 -6.35
N ALA A 105 2.88 -7.89 -6.65
CA ALA A 105 4.00 -7.33 -5.92
C ALA A 105 4.93 -6.52 -6.82
N PHE A 106 5.64 -5.56 -6.22
CA PHE A 106 6.67 -4.75 -6.89
C PHE A 106 7.89 -4.54 -5.96
N PHE A 107 8.87 -3.78 -6.47
CA PHE A 107 10.13 -3.51 -5.79
C PHE A 107 9.95 -3.04 -4.35
N GLY A 108 10.90 -3.39 -3.47
CA GLY A 108 10.87 -3.02 -2.06
C GLY A 108 9.89 -3.84 -1.20
N GLY A 109 9.37 -4.95 -1.72
CA GLY A 109 8.51 -5.89 -0.97
C GLY A 109 7.09 -5.40 -0.74
N TYR A 110 6.60 -4.47 -1.56
CA TYR A 110 5.21 -4.05 -1.53
C TYR A 110 4.33 -5.07 -2.25
N VAL A 111 3.27 -5.50 -1.57
CA VAL A 111 2.30 -6.48 -2.06
C VAL A 111 0.88 -5.88 -1.96
N ALA A 112 0.25 -5.72 -3.11
CA ALA A 112 -1.09 -5.20 -3.25
C ALA A 112 -2.12 -6.34 -3.34
N LEU A 113 -3.24 -6.19 -2.62
CA LEU A 113 -4.37 -7.11 -2.67
C LEU A 113 -5.62 -6.34 -3.11
N HIS A 114 -6.32 -6.81 -4.14
CA HIS A 114 -7.61 -6.20 -4.50
C HIS A 114 -8.71 -6.69 -3.56
N SER A 115 -9.68 -5.83 -3.22
CA SER A 115 -10.84 -6.22 -2.42
C SER A 115 -11.65 -7.36 -3.07
N GLY A 116 -11.65 -7.45 -4.40
CA GLY A 116 -12.20 -8.55 -5.17
C GLY A 116 -11.65 -9.93 -4.78
N LEU A 117 -10.38 -10.03 -4.41
CA LEU A 117 -9.77 -11.30 -3.99
C LEU A 117 -10.53 -11.95 -2.83
N PHE A 118 -11.03 -11.15 -1.88
CA PHE A 118 -11.81 -11.62 -0.74
C PHE A 118 -13.24 -12.06 -1.11
N LEU A 119 -13.74 -11.67 -2.29
CA LEU A 119 -15.03 -12.14 -2.79
C LEU A 119 -14.92 -13.58 -3.34
N HIS A 120 -13.78 -13.93 -3.95
CA HIS A 120 -13.54 -15.23 -4.59
C HIS A 120 -12.83 -16.26 -3.69
N ALA A 121 -11.92 -15.82 -2.82
CA ALA A 121 -11.33 -16.68 -1.81
C ALA A 121 -12.42 -17.11 -0.80
N ARG A 122 -12.50 -18.41 -0.52
CA ARG A 122 -13.51 -19.00 0.38
C ARG A 122 -12.96 -19.31 1.76
N THR A 123 -11.64 -19.47 1.88
CA THR A 123 -10.94 -19.77 3.12
C THR A 123 -9.70 -18.90 3.23
N GLU A 124 -9.21 -18.71 4.45
CA GLU A 124 -7.97 -17.98 4.72
C GLU A 124 -6.78 -18.63 3.99
N SER A 125 -6.72 -19.96 3.90
CA SER A 125 -5.64 -20.65 3.18
C SER A 125 -5.62 -20.36 1.68
N GLU A 126 -6.78 -20.08 1.06
CA GLU A 126 -6.82 -19.68 -0.35
C GLU A 126 -6.28 -18.25 -0.54
N LEU A 127 -6.67 -17.33 0.35
CA LEU A 127 -6.08 -15.98 0.35
C LEU A 127 -4.57 -16.06 0.61
N ALA A 128 -4.16 -16.80 1.64
CA ALA A 128 -2.77 -17.01 1.99
C ALA A 128 -1.98 -17.57 0.81
N SER A 129 -2.58 -18.45 0.00
CA SER A 129 -1.91 -19.01 -1.17
C SER A 129 -1.55 -17.99 -2.23
N VAL A 130 -2.43 -17.00 -2.45
CA VAL A 130 -2.14 -15.87 -3.35
C VAL A 130 -1.08 -14.97 -2.73
N VAL A 131 -1.16 -14.66 -1.44
CA VAL A 131 -0.15 -13.83 -0.76
C VAL A 131 1.23 -14.51 -0.77
N ALA A 132 1.29 -15.83 -0.55
CA ALA A 132 2.54 -16.60 -0.58
C ALA A 132 3.14 -16.67 -1.99
N HIS A 133 2.29 -16.69 -3.03
CA HIS A 133 2.69 -16.59 -4.43
C HIS A 133 3.35 -15.23 -4.72
N GLU A 134 2.72 -14.14 -4.29
CA GLU A 134 3.29 -12.79 -4.44
C GLU A 134 4.59 -12.60 -3.65
N ILE A 135 4.67 -13.14 -2.42
CA ILE A 135 5.92 -13.16 -1.65
C ILE A 135 7.02 -13.88 -2.43
N ALA A 136 6.70 -15.01 -3.07
CA ALA A 136 7.67 -15.73 -3.90
C ALA A 136 8.12 -14.92 -5.13
N HIS A 137 7.25 -14.12 -5.75
CA HIS A 137 7.69 -13.20 -6.81
C HIS A 137 8.74 -12.19 -6.34
N VAL A 138 8.59 -11.68 -5.11
CA VAL A 138 9.55 -10.76 -4.49
C VAL A 138 10.85 -11.45 -4.11
N THR A 139 10.79 -12.57 -3.37
CA THR A 139 12.01 -13.27 -2.91
C THR A 139 12.83 -13.82 -4.06
N GLN A 140 12.18 -14.29 -5.13
CA GLN A 140 12.83 -14.74 -6.35
C GLN A 140 13.19 -13.60 -7.30
N ARG A 141 12.95 -12.34 -6.91
CA ARG A 141 13.29 -11.11 -7.65
C ARG A 141 12.83 -11.16 -9.11
N HIS A 142 11.64 -11.73 -9.36
CA HIS A 142 11.14 -11.97 -10.73
C HIS A 142 11.04 -10.68 -11.54
N LEU A 143 10.53 -9.59 -10.93
CA LEU A 143 10.41 -8.30 -11.59
C LEU A 143 11.79 -7.72 -11.95
N ALA A 144 12.75 -7.76 -11.02
CA ALA A 144 14.11 -7.26 -11.24
C ALA A 144 14.82 -8.04 -12.37
N ARG A 145 14.76 -9.38 -12.33
CA ARG A 145 15.31 -10.26 -13.36
C ARG A 145 14.66 -10.00 -14.74
N SER A 146 13.34 -9.82 -14.77
CA SER A 146 12.61 -9.53 -16.01
C SER A 146 13.00 -8.18 -16.60
N MET A 147 13.13 -7.14 -15.78
CA MET A 147 13.54 -5.81 -16.25
C MET A 147 14.99 -5.81 -16.75
N GLU A 148 15.88 -6.53 -16.07
CA GLU A 148 17.27 -6.71 -16.52
C GLU A 148 17.34 -7.43 -17.87
N GLU A 149 16.63 -8.54 -18.03
CA GLU A 149 16.55 -9.26 -19.31
C GLU A 149 16.01 -8.38 -20.43
N GLN A 150 15.00 -7.56 -20.15
CA GLN A 150 14.44 -6.62 -21.11
C GLN A 150 15.43 -5.51 -21.48
N ALA A 151 16.15 -4.95 -20.50
CA ALA A 151 17.20 -3.96 -20.73
C ALA A 151 18.34 -4.53 -21.58
N ARG A 152 18.74 -5.78 -21.34
CA ARG A 152 19.75 -6.48 -22.16
C ARG A 152 19.28 -6.71 -23.60
N ARG A 153 17.99 -7.01 -23.80
CA ARG A 153 17.43 -7.30 -25.14
C ARG A 153 17.14 -6.04 -25.96
N SER A 154 16.70 -4.96 -25.32
CA SER A 154 16.45 -3.68 -25.99
C SER A 154 16.85 -2.50 -25.10
N PRO A 155 18.16 -2.18 -25.04
CA PRO A 155 18.65 -1.05 -24.25
C PRO A 155 18.01 0.28 -24.68
N ALA A 156 17.80 0.47 -25.99
CA ALA A 156 17.18 1.66 -26.53
C ALA A 156 15.69 1.81 -26.13
N THR A 157 14.93 0.70 -26.08
CA THR A 157 13.53 0.75 -25.63
C THR A 157 13.43 1.03 -24.14
N MET A 158 14.32 0.46 -23.32
CA MET A 158 14.35 0.76 -21.89
C MET A 158 14.81 2.19 -21.60
N ALA A 159 15.82 2.68 -22.34
CA ALA A 159 16.23 4.08 -22.28
C ALA A 159 15.12 5.04 -22.74
N ALA A 160 14.33 4.66 -23.75
CA ALA A 160 13.17 5.42 -24.20
C ALA A 160 12.00 5.37 -23.21
N LEU A 161 11.78 4.25 -22.51
CA LEU A 161 10.76 4.15 -21.46
C LEU A 161 11.14 4.98 -20.23
N ALA A 162 12.39 4.88 -19.79
CA ALA A 162 12.96 5.75 -18.76
C ALA A 162 12.87 7.23 -19.21
N GLY A 163 13.25 7.54 -20.45
CA GLY A 163 13.16 8.86 -21.08
C GLY A 163 11.73 9.41 -21.23
N ALA A 164 10.74 8.56 -21.50
CA ALA A 164 9.34 8.97 -21.59
C ALA A 164 8.74 9.21 -20.19
N LEU A 165 9.14 8.41 -19.20
CA LEU A 165 8.78 8.61 -17.79
C LEU A 165 9.44 9.88 -17.23
N LEU A 166 10.67 10.19 -17.64
CA LEU A 166 11.40 11.43 -17.42
C LEU A 166 10.65 12.67 -17.94
N LEU A 167 10.29 12.68 -19.23
CA LEU A 167 9.62 13.82 -19.90
C LEU A 167 8.21 14.10 -19.35
N ALA A 168 7.51 13.05 -18.89
CA ALA A 168 6.23 13.15 -18.22
C ALA A 168 6.25 14.01 -16.95
N ILE A 169 7.37 13.98 -16.24
CA ILE A 169 7.51 14.50 -14.87
C ILE A 169 8.20 15.87 -14.87
N ALA A 170 9.03 16.17 -15.88
CA ALA A 170 9.79 17.42 -16.00
C ALA A 170 8.93 18.69 -16.22
N SER A 171 7.64 18.57 -16.54
CA SER A 171 6.77 19.74 -16.74
C SER A 171 5.35 19.49 -16.21
N PRO A 172 5.02 19.91 -14.98
CA PRO A 172 3.67 19.76 -14.44
C PRO A 172 2.60 20.48 -15.29
N GLU A 173 2.94 21.62 -15.89
CA GLU A 173 2.01 22.43 -16.69
C GLU A 173 1.91 22.00 -18.17
N ALA A 174 2.89 21.28 -18.72
CA ALA A 174 2.87 20.79 -20.11
C ALA A 174 2.69 19.26 -20.21
N GLY A 175 2.98 18.51 -19.14
CA GLY A 175 2.90 17.05 -19.05
C GLY A 175 1.52 16.49 -18.69
N MET A 176 0.60 17.33 -18.19
CA MET A 176 -0.80 16.95 -17.93
C MET A 176 -1.54 16.44 -19.18
N ALA A 177 -1.09 16.81 -20.38
CA ALA A 177 -1.69 16.36 -21.64
C ALA A 177 -1.06 15.08 -22.22
N ALA A 178 0.17 14.72 -21.82
CA ALA A 178 0.92 13.64 -22.47
C ALA A 178 1.04 12.38 -21.60
N VAL A 179 1.13 12.50 -20.27
CA VAL A 179 1.40 11.35 -19.40
C VAL A 179 0.56 11.47 -18.13
N THR A 180 -0.73 11.21 -18.29
CA THR A 180 -1.70 11.19 -17.19
C THR A 180 -1.42 10.01 -16.24
N ALA A 181 -2.11 10.03 -15.09
CA ALA A 181 -2.29 8.90 -14.18
C ALA A 181 -2.57 7.53 -14.86
N ALA A 182 -2.95 7.52 -16.14
CA ALA A 182 -3.00 6.35 -17.00
C ALA A 182 -1.68 5.58 -17.09
N THR A 183 -0.51 6.24 -17.06
CA THR A 183 0.78 5.56 -17.27
C THR A 183 1.25 4.83 -16.01
N ALA A 184 1.10 5.44 -14.84
CA ALA A 184 1.37 4.80 -13.54
C ALA A 184 0.39 3.65 -13.25
N GLY A 185 -0.89 3.83 -13.62
CA GLY A 185 -1.92 2.79 -13.51
C GLY A 185 -1.74 1.61 -14.49
N ASN A 186 -1.02 1.82 -15.60
CA ASN A 186 -0.72 0.79 -16.60
C ASN A 186 0.67 0.15 -16.43
N MET A 187 1.50 0.56 -15.47
CA MET A 187 2.76 -0.17 -15.21
C MET A 187 2.48 -1.63 -14.82
N GLN A 188 1.43 -1.88 -14.04
CA GLN A 188 1.02 -3.23 -13.69
C GLN A 188 0.66 -4.08 -14.91
N SER A 189 0.00 -3.51 -15.93
CA SER A 189 -0.38 -4.25 -17.14
C SER A 189 0.80 -4.58 -18.06
N GLN A 190 1.97 -4.00 -17.79
CA GLN A 190 3.24 -4.34 -18.45
C GLN A 190 4.02 -5.44 -17.71
N ILE A 191 3.67 -5.76 -16.46
CA ILE A 191 4.27 -6.87 -15.71
C ILE A 191 3.62 -8.17 -16.18
N ASN A 192 4.30 -8.89 -17.06
CA ASN A 192 3.87 -10.21 -17.54
C ASN A 192 4.91 -11.26 -17.15
N TYR A 193 4.56 -12.11 -16.19
CA TYR A 193 5.47 -13.15 -15.73
C TYR A 193 5.52 -14.31 -16.72
N THR A 194 6.73 -14.80 -16.98
CA THR A 194 6.93 -15.99 -17.81
C THR A 194 6.35 -17.23 -17.13
N ARG A 195 6.03 -18.27 -17.90
CA ARG A 195 5.55 -19.54 -17.35
C ARG A 195 6.54 -20.18 -16.36
N SER A 196 7.85 -19.93 -16.52
CA SER A 196 8.86 -20.41 -15.58
C SER A 196 8.81 -19.66 -14.25
N ASN A 197 8.65 -18.32 -14.29
CA ASN A 197 8.50 -17.50 -13.09
C ASN A 197 7.27 -17.95 -12.29
N GLU A 198 6.16 -18.20 -12.98
CA GLU A 198 4.92 -18.66 -12.35
C GLU A 198 5.06 -20.03 -11.68
N LYS A 199 5.70 -21.01 -12.35
CA LYS A 199 5.97 -22.33 -11.75
C LYS A 199 6.94 -22.25 -10.56
N GLU A 200 7.92 -21.35 -10.64
CA GLU A 200 8.83 -21.08 -9.54
C GLU A 200 8.08 -20.48 -8.34
N ALA A 201 7.24 -19.46 -8.56
CA ALA A 201 6.41 -18.84 -7.53
C ALA A 201 5.40 -19.82 -6.91
N ASP A 202 4.74 -20.67 -7.70
CA ASP A 202 3.85 -21.73 -7.20
C ASP A 202 4.60 -22.68 -6.26
N ARG A 203 5.81 -23.09 -6.64
CA ARG A 203 6.64 -24.03 -5.86
C ARG A 203 7.05 -23.43 -4.52
N PHE A 204 7.61 -22.22 -4.52
CA PHE A 204 8.03 -21.55 -3.29
C PHE A 204 6.82 -21.13 -2.44
N GLY A 205 5.74 -20.67 -3.06
CA GLY A 205 4.48 -20.33 -2.40
C GLY A 205 3.89 -21.52 -1.64
N ILE A 206 3.79 -22.71 -2.26
CA ILE A 206 3.32 -23.93 -1.57
C ILE A 206 4.22 -24.29 -0.39
N ALA A 207 5.54 -24.18 -0.53
CA ALA A 207 6.46 -24.47 0.56
C ALA A 207 6.29 -23.49 1.74
N THR A 208 6.11 -22.20 1.44
CA THR A 208 5.82 -21.15 2.44
C THR A 208 4.49 -21.41 3.14
N LEU A 209 3.43 -21.79 2.41
CA LEU A 209 2.13 -22.14 2.99
C LEU A 209 2.24 -23.30 3.98
N ALA A 210 2.95 -24.36 3.58
CA ALA A 210 3.15 -25.54 4.42
C ALA A 210 3.84 -25.16 5.74
N LYS A 211 4.94 -24.41 5.66
CA LYS A 211 5.70 -23.94 6.83
C LYS A 211 4.88 -23.03 7.73
N ALA A 212 4.08 -22.13 7.14
CA ALA A 212 3.22 -21.21 7.87
C ALA A 212 1.97 -21.89 8.49
N GLY A 213 1.76 -23.20 8.26
CA GLY A 213 0.64 -23.95 8.82
C GLY A 213 -0.69 -23.69 8.10
N PHE A 214 -0.66 -23.42 6.80
CA PHE A 214 -1.84 -23.31 5.94
C PHE A 214 -2.07 -24.58 5.11
N ASP A 215 -3.30 -24.77 4.63
CA ASP A 215 -3.65 -25.93 3.82
C ASP A 215 -3.07 -25.73 2.41
N VAL A 216 -2.03 -26.48 2.08
CA VAL A 216 -1.37 -26.41 0.77
C VAL A 216 -2.28 -26.79 -0.39
N GLN A 217 -3.34 -27.57 -0.14
CA GLN A 217 -4.33 -27.91 -1.16
C GLN A 217 -5.21 -26.71 -1.53
N ALA A 218 -5.15 -25.61 -0.77
CA ALA A 218 -5.88 -24.39 -1.07
C ALA A 218 -5.43 -23.75 -2.38
N MET A 219 -4.13 -23.75 -2.70
CA MET A 219 -3.61 -23.19 -3.95
C MET A 219 -4.21 -23.87 -5.19
N PRO A 220 -4.07 -25.20 -5.39
CA PRO A 220 -4.66 -25.86 -6.57
C PRO A 220 -6.19 -25.82 -6.60
N ARG A 221 -6.86 -25.80 -5.43
CA ARG A 221 -8.33 -25.61 -5.38
C ARG A 221 -8.74 -24.21 -5.83
N PHE A 222 -7.98 -23.19 -5.45
CA PHE A 222 -8.22 -21.82 -5.86
C PHE A 222 -7.97 -21.64 -7.36
N PHE A 223 -6.84 -22.12 -7.87
CA PHE A 223 -6.52 -22.13 -9.31
C PHE A 223 -7.58 -22.85 -10.14
N GLY A 224 -7.97 -24.07 -9.73
CA GLY A 224 -9.02 -24.81 -10.43
C GLY A 224 -10.33 -24.03 -10.51
N ARG A 225 -10.73 -23.38 -9.41
CA ARG A 225 -11.96 -22.57 -9.39
C ARG A 225 -11.88 -21.36 -10.31
N LEU A 226 -10.74 -20.68 -10.36
CA LEU A 226 -10.54 -19.56 -11.27
C LEU A 226 -10.59 -20.00 -12.74
N ALA A 227 -9.93 -21.12 -13.04
CA ALA A 227 -9.97 -21.69 -14.37
C ALA A 227 -11.40 -22.08 -14.78
N ASP A 228 -12.18 -22.64 -13.86
CA ASP A 228 -13.59 -22.98 -14.10
C ASP A 228 -14.48 -21.73 -14.28
N GLU A 229 -14.29 -20.73 -13.43
CA GLU A 229 -15.07 -19.47 -13.44
C GLU A 229 -14.84 -18.66 -14.72
N TYR A 230 -13.61 -18.64 -15.24
CA TYR A 230 -13.24 -17.84 -16.40
C TYR A 230 -13.04 -18.64 -17.69
N ARG A 231 -13.32 -19.96 -17.70
CA ARG A 231 -13.17 -20.83 -18.88
C ARG A 231 -13.84 -20.30 -20.14
N TYR A 232 -15.02 -19.70 -19.97
CA TYR A 232 -15.85 -19.18 -21.06
C TYR A 232 -16.04 -17.66 -20.97
N ALA A 233 -15.25 -16.98 -20.13
CA ALA A 233 -15.33 -15.53 -20.03
C ALA A 233 -14.70 -14.89 -21.28
N SER A 234 -15.41 -13.93 -21.88
CA SER A 234 -14.91 -13.18 -23.04
C SER A 234 -13.68 -12.32 -22.71
N LYS A 235 -13.53 -11.92 -21.45
CA LYS A 235 -12.38 -11.18 -20.93
C LYS A 235 -11.88 -11.86 -19.65
N PRO A 236 -10.62 -12.34 -19.60
CA PRO A 236 -10.05 -12.87 -18.37
C PRO A 236 -9.87 -11.74 -17.34
N PRO A 237 -9.86 -12.06 -16.03
CA PRO A 237 -9.62 -11.07 -14.98
C PRO A 237 -8.17 -10.58 -15.04
N PRO A 238 -7.88 -9.37 -14.50
CA PRO A 238 -6.53 -8.79 -14.53
C PRO A 238 -5.43 -9.72 -14.01
N MET A 239 -5.72 -10.49 -12.95
CA MET A 239 -4.79 -11.47 -12.40
C MET A 239 -4.30 -12.51 -13.41
N LEU A 240 -5.17 -12.98 -14.32
CA LEU A 240 -4.77 -13.98 -15.33
C LEU A 240 -4.01 -13.36 -16.51
N LEU A 241 -3.98 -12.03 -16.61
CA LEU A 241 -3.15 -11.32 -17.59
C LEU A 241 -1.70 -11.20 -17.10
N THR A 242 -1.50 -10.95 -15.81
CA THR A 242 -0.16 -10.84 -15.20
C THR A 242 0.39 -12.19 -14.74
N HIS A 243 -0.49 -13.12 -14.34
CA HIS A 243 -0.18 -14.48 -13.89
C HIS A 243 -0.92 -15.52 -14.76
N PRO A 244 -0.42 -15.85 -15.96
CA PRO A 244 -1.08 -16.80 -16.84
C PRO A 244 -1.24 -18.17 -16.18
N LEU A 245 -2.46 -18.74 -16.19
CA LEU A 245 -2.80 -20.00 -15.53
C LEU A 245 -3.19 -21.11 -16.53
N PRO A 246 -2.22 -21.63 -17.32
CA PRO A 246 -2.45 -22.81 -18.15
C PRO A 246 -2.69 -24.08 -17.32
N GLU A 247 -3.30 -25.10 -17.93
CA GLU A 247 -3.68 -26.36 -17.26
C GLU A 247 -2.49 -27.12 -16.64
N ASP A 248 -1.29 -26.97 -17.22
CA ASP A 248 -0.07 -27.58 -16.68
C ASP A 248 0.33 -26.98 -15.32
N ARG A 249 0.08 -25.70 -15.04
CA ARG A 249 0.28 -25.10 -13.71
C ARG A 249 -0.68 -25.65 -12.66
N ILE A 250 -1.94 -25.87 -13.04
CA ILE A 250 -2.95 -26.45 -12.14
C ILE A 250 -2.56 -27.90 -11.80
N THR A 251 -2.06 -28.64 -12.79
CA THR A 251 -1.61 -30.03 -12.60
C THR A 251 -0.33 -30.09 -11.76
N ASP A 252 0.65 -29.21 -12.00
CA ASP A 252 1.88 -29.10 -11.23
C ASP A 252 1.63 -28.73 -9.76
N SER A 253 0.81 -27.70 -9.50
CA SER A 253 0.43 -27.31 -8.13
C SER A 253 -0.31 -28.41 -7.38
N ARG A 254 -1.20 -29.18 -8.04
CA ARG A 254 -1.83 -30.38 -7.46
C ARG A 254 -0.81 -31.46 -7.11
N ALA A 255 0.13 -31.75 -8.01
CA ALA A 255 1.17 -32.75 -7.78
C ALA A 255 2.06 -32.37 -6.59
N ARG A 256 2.46 -31.09 -6.48
CA ARG A 256 3.22 -30.57 -5.35
C ARG A 256 2.45 -30.64 -4.03
N ALA A 257 1.20 -30.20 -4.02
CA ALA A 257 0.38 -30.20 -2.81
C ALA A 257 0.17 -31.63 -2.26
N ARG A 258 0.10 -32.66 -3.12
CA ARG A 258 0.00 -34.08 -2.72
C ARG A 258 1.25 -34.62 -2.01
N ALA A 259 2.40 -33.96 -2.13
CA ALA A 259 3.61 -34.34 -1.42
C ALA A 259 3.58 -33.97 0.07
N TYR A 260 2.59 -33.20 0.51
CA TYR A 260 2.40 -32.80 1.91
C TYR A 260 1.25 -33.61 2.54
N PRO A 261 1.31 -33.86 3.86
CA PRO A 261 0.21 -34.50 4.55
C PRO A 261 -1.05 -33.63 4.50
N PRO A 262 -2.25 -34.23 4.42
CA PRO A 262 -3.49 -33.48 4.46
C PRO A 262 -3.62 -32.75 5.80
N MET A 263 -3.94 -31.45 5.75
CA MET A 263 -4.14 -30.61 6.93
C MET A 263 -5.58 -30.11 6.96
N ARG A 264 -6.27 -30.32 8.09
CA ARG A 264 -7.59 -29.74 8.33
C ARG A 264 -7.44 -28.52 9.22
N ILE A 265 -7.78 -27.34 8.69
CA ILE A 265 -7.66 -26.07 9.37
C ILE A 265 -9.04 -25.57 9.77
N MET A 266 -9.17 -25.11 11.01
CA MET A 266 -10.37 -24.45 11.49
C MET A 266 -10.54 -23.09 10.81
N PRO A 267 -11.76 -22.70 10.40
CA PRO A 267 -11.98 -21.38 9.80
C PRO A 267 -11.50 -20.24 10.70
N SER A 268 -10.66 -19.35 10.17
CA SER A 268 -10.18 -18.15 10.85
C SER A 268 -11.30 -17.11 10.93
N ILE A 269 -11.72 -16.76 12.15
CA ILE A 269 -12.75 -15.75 12.35
C ILE A 269 -12.31 -14.38 11.83
N ASP A 270 -11.04 -14.01 12.00
CA ASP A 270 -10.50 -12.72 11.55
C ASP A 270 -10.51 -12.57 10.03
N TYR A 271 -10.22 -13.65 9.30
CA TYR A 271 -10.40 -13.68 7.84
C TYR A 271 -11.86 -13.43 7.45
N HIS A 272 -12.79 -14.10 8.12
CA HIS A 272 -14.22 -13.96 7.82
C HIS A 272 -14.77 -12.59 8.23
N LEU A 273 -14.27 -11.99 9.32
CA LEU A 273 -14.59 -10.61 9.72
C LEU A 273 -14.05 -9.60 8.72
N THR A 274 -12.81 -9.73 8.28
CA THR A 274 -12.22 -8.93 7.20
C THR A 274 -13.06 -9.03 5.93
N ARG A 275 -13.41 -10.26 5.51
CA ARG A 275 -14.26 -10.50 4.34
C ARG A 275 -15.64 -9.85 4.49
N ALA A 276 -16.26 -9.96 5.66
CA ALA A 276 -17.55 -9.33 5.93
C ALA A 276 -17.45 -7.79 5.87
N ARG A 277 -16.39 -7.19 6.41
CA ARG A 277 -16.13 -5.75 6.31
C ARG A 277 -15.95 -5.30 4.86
N ILE A 278 -15.23 -6.07 4.06
CA ILE A 278 -15.05 -5.81 2.63
C ILE A 278 -16.38 -5.86 1.89
N VAL A 279 -17.21 -6.88 2.13
CA VAL A 279 -18.53 -6.98 1.51
C VAL A 279 -19.41 -5.79 1.90
N ALA A 280 -19.37 -5.35 3.16
CA ALA A 280 -20.17 -4.24 3.64
C ALA A 280 -19.71 -2.86 3.11
N ARG A 281 -18.38 -2.62 3.03
CA ARG A 281 -17.82 -1.26 2.81
C ARG A 281 -16.99 -1.09 1.54
N TYR A 282 -16.42 -2.16 0.98
CA TYR A 282 -15.37 -2.09 -0.05
C TYR A 282 -15.61 -2.95 -1.30
N ALA A 283 -16.73 -3.66 -1.39
CA ALA A 283 -17.09 -4.49 -2.54
C ALA A 283 -17.76 -3.72 -3.69
N GLY A 284 -18.08 -2.44 -3.50
CA GLY A 284 -18.74 -1.62 -4.52
C GLY A 284 -20.18 -2.06 -4.81
N ILE A 285 -20.87 -2.61 -3.81
CA ILE A 285 -22.29 -3.00 -3.86
C ILE A 285 -23.07 -2.17 -2.86
N ASP A 286 -24.37 -1.99 -3.10
CA ASP A 286 -25.25 -1.31 -2.15
C ASP A 286 -25.55 -2.16 -0.90
N GLY A 287 -26.10 -1.50 0.14
CA GLY A 287 -26.41 -2.15 1.41
C GLY A 287 -27.45 -3.28 1.32
N GLN A 288 -28.40 -3.22 0.38
CA GLN A 288 -29.39 -4.28 0.20
C GLN A 288 -28.76 -5.52 -0.43
N ALA A 289 -27.91 -5.33 -1.43
CA ALA A 289 -27.12 -6.39 -2.06
C ALA A 289 -26.18 -7.06 -1.04
N ALA A 290 -25.50 -6.26 -0.20
CA ALA A 290 -24.68 -6.77 0.89
C ALA A 290 -25.50 -7.59 1.89
N MET A 291 -26.67 -7.09 2.33
CA MET A 291 -27.58 -7.81 3.23
C MET A 291 -28.06 -9.14 2.64
N SER A 292 -28.43 -9.14 1.35
CA SER A 292 -28.80 -10.35 0.61
C SER A 292 -27.65 -11.35 0.53
N TRP A 293 -26.42 -10.87 0.33
CA TRP A 293 -25.24 -11.72 0.34
C TRP A 293 -25.02 -12.39 1.70
N PHE A 294 -25.11 -11.65 2.81
CA PHE A 294 -24.97 -12.21 4.16
C PHE A 294 -26.05 -13.26 4.44
N ASN A 295 -27.31 -12.97 4.13
CA ASN A 295 -28.44 -13.87 4.39
C ASN A 295 -28.36 -15.17 3.57
N ARG A 296 -27.90 -15.11 2.32
CA ARG A 296 -27.73 -16.31 1.48
C ARG A 296 -26.52 -17.13 1.90
N THR A 297 -25.40 -16.48 2.20
CA THR A 297 -24.13 -17.15 2.48
C THR A 297 -24.15 -17.82 3.86
N GLN A 298 -24.77 -17.19 4.86
CA GLN A 298 -24.89 -17.76 6.20
C GLN A 298 -25.63 -19.11 6.22
N LYS A 299 -26.61 -19.34 5.32
CA LYS A 299 -27.37 -20.61 5.28
C LYS A 299 -26.50 -21.86 5.08
N LYS A 300 -25.31 -21.68 4.52
CA LYS A 300 -24.34 -22.75 4.24
C LYS A 300 -23.08 -22.64 5.10
N ALA A 301 -23.06 -21.70 6.04
CA ALA A 301 -21.90 -21.40 6.86
C ALA A 301 -21.81 -22.35 8.06
N SER A 302 -20.59 -22.66 8.48
CA SER A 302 -20.36 -23.39 9.72
C SER A 302 -20.58 -22.48 10.94
N PRO A 303 -20.91 -23.03 12.13
CA PRO A 303 -21.21 -22.24 13.32
C PRO A 303 -20.11 -21.25 13.72
N GLU A 304 -18.85 -21.61 13.51
CA GLU A 304 -17.66 -20.84 13.93
C GLU A 304 -17.57 -19.48 13.23
N ILE A 305 -18.13 -19.37 12.03
CA ILE A 305 -18.05 -18.14 11.22
C ILE A 305 -19.35 -17.34 11.24
N ILE A 306 -20.40 -17.81 11.91
CA ILE A 306 -21.67 -17.08 12.07
C ILE A 306 -21.47 -15.65 12.61
N PRO A 307 -20.59 -15.40 13.61
CA PRO A 307 -20.36 -14.06 14.12
C PRO A 307 -19.93 -13.05 13.05
N SER A 308 -19.22 -13.50 12.00
CA SER A 308 -18.81 -12.62 10.89
C SER A 308 -19.98 -12.08 10.07
N PHE A 309 -21.08 -12.83 9.96
CA PHE A 309 -22.28 -12.39 9.26
C PHE A 309 -23.09 -11.40 10.10
N ASP A 310 -23.20 -11.64 11.41
CA ASP A 310 -23.79 -10.68 12.36
C ASP A 310 -23.02 -9.36 12.32
N TYR A 311 -21.69 -9.43 12.30
CA TYR A 311 -20.80 -8.28 12.18
C TYR A 311 -21.02 -7.52 10.87
N GLY A 312 -20.98 -8.22 9.72
CA GLY A 312 -21.20 -7.60 8.42
C GLY A 312 -22.57 -6.91 8.30
N ARG A 313 -23.64 -7.53 8.84
CA ARG A 313 -24.96 -6.89 8.91
C ARG A 313 -24.95 -5.64 9.78
N ALA A 314 -24.31 -5.69 10.95
CA ALA A 314 -24.21 -4.53 11.83
C ALA A 314 -23.53 -3.34 11.13
N LEU A 315 -22.45 -3.59 10.37
CA LEU A 315 -21.81 -2.55 9.55
C LEU A 315 -22.77 -1.98 8.50
N VAL A 316 -23.51 -2.82 7.77
CA VAL A 316 -24.52 -2.35 6.81
C VAL A 316 -25.59 -1.49 7.50
N HIS A 317 -26.08 -1.88 8.68
CA HIS A 317 -27.04 -1.08 9.44
C HIS A 317 -26.45 0.26 9.88
N LEU A 318 -25.20 0.28 10.37
CA LEU A 318 -24.47 1.49 10.77
C LEU A 318 -24.34 2.48 9.60
N ASP A 319 -23.86 1.99 8.46
CA ASP A 319 -23.59 2.82 7.29
C ASP A 319 -24.89 3.38 6.68
N ASN A 320 -26.03 2.69 6.89
CA ASN A 320 -27.38 3.15 6.54
C ASN A 320 -28.12 3.89 7.68
N LYS A 321 -27.41 4.30 8.74
CA LYS A 321 -27.94 5.06 9.90
C LYS A 321 -29.05 4.34 10.69
N ARG A 322 -29.19 3.03 10.54
CA ARG A 322 -30.13 2.17 11.31
C ARG A 322 -29.49 1.73 12.63
N LEU A 323 -29.19 2.70 13.49
CA LEU A 323 -28.38 2.48 14.70
C LEU A 323 -29.04 1.51 15.70
N SER A 324 -30.38 1.51 15.78
CA SER A 324 -31.16 0.62 16.65
C SER A 324 -31.08 -0.85 16.23
N GLU A 325 -30.88 -1.13 14.94
CA GLU A 325 -30.71 -2.49 14.40
C GLU A 325 -29.25 -2.97 14.57
N ALA A 326 -28.27 -2.07 14.46
CA ALA A 326 -26.86 -2.38 14.63
C ALA A 326 -26.47 -2.70 16.08
N GLU A 327 -26.99 -1.95 17.05
CA GLU A 327 -26.62 -2.06 18.47
C GLU A 327 -26.78 -3.46 19.07
N PRO A 328 -27.92 -4.17 18.93
CA PRO A 328 -28.08 -5.50 19.52
C PRO A 328 -27.10 -6.53 18.92
N LEU A 329 -26.80 -6.43 17.63
CA LEU A 329 -25.83 -7.30 16.97
C LEU A 329 -24.42 -7.09 17.54
N LEU A 330 -23.96 -5.84 17.63
CA LEU A 330 -22.62 -5.53 18.15
C LEU A 330 -22.49 -5.83 19.64
N LYS A 331 -23.54 -5.62 20.44
CA LYS A 331 -23.54 -6.00 21.86
C LYS A 331 -23.39 -7.51 22.04
N LYS A 332 -24.11 -8.30 21.26
CA LYS A 332 -24.00 -9.77 21.27
C LYS A 332 -22.58 -10.21 20.92
N LEU A 333 -21.97 -9.61 19.89
CA LEU A 333 -20.60 -9.93 19.48
C LEU A 333 -19.57 -9.57 20.55
N LEU A 334 -19.66 -8.38 21.15
CA LEU A 334 -18.77 -7.99 22.25
C LEU A 334 -18.96 -8.80 23.53
N GLN A 335 -20.14 -9.38 23.76
CA GLN A 335 -20.34 -10.32 24.88
C GLN A 335 -19.62 -11.64 24.63
N GLN A 336 -19.54 -12.09 23.38
CA GLN A 336 -18.86 -13.33 23.00
C GLN A 336 -17.34 -13.17 23.00
N ASP A 337 -16.85 -12.05 22.47
CA ASP A 337 -15.42 -11.70 22.45
C ASP A 337 -15.22 -10.20 22.76
N PRO A 338 -15.06 -9.84 24.05
CA PRO A 338 -14.90 -8.44 24.48
C PRO A 338 -13.56 -7.79 24.05
N GLY A 339 -12.61 -8.59 23.55
CA GLY A 339 -11.28 -8.14 23.17
C GLY A 339 -11.12 -7.93 21.66
N ASN A 340 -12.09 -8.36 20.85
CA ASN A 340 -11.95 -8.36 19.40
C ASN A 340 -11.85 -6.94 18.80
N PRO A 341 -10.75 -6.60 18.10
CA PRO A 341 -10.58 -5.27 17.50
C PRO A 341 -11.68 -4.91 16.50
N PHE A 342 -12.19 -5.86 15.71
CA PHE A 342 -13.28 -5.60 14.74
C PHE A 342 -14.57 -5.14 15.44
N TYR A 343 -14.91 -5.76 16.57
CA TYR A 343 -16.13 -5.45 17.31
C TYR A 343 -16.00 -4.14 18.08
N LEU A 344 -14.83 -3.89 18.67
CA LEU A 344 -14.53 -2.64 19.37
C LEU A 344 -14.51 -1.45 18.41
N ASP A 345 -13.94 -1.60 17.21
CA ASP A 345 -13.98 -0.62 16.11
C ASP A 345 -15.42 -0.29 15.70
N ALA A 346 -16.23 -1.30 15.35
CA ALA A 346 -17.62 -1.08 14.94
C ALA A 346 -18.52 -0.52 16.06
N MET A 347 -18.29 -0.91 17.31
CA MET A 347 -19.00 -0.34 18.47
C MET A 347 -18.58 1.12 18.73
N THR A 348 -17.33 1.48 18.42
CA THR A 348 -16.85 2.86 18.47
C THR A 348 -17.58 3.72 17.44
N ASP A 349 -17.69 3.25 16.19
CA ASP A 349 -18.50 3.89 15.14
C ASP A 349 -19.96 4.10 15.60
N LEU A 350 -20.57 3.06 16.21
CA LEU A 350 -21.93 3.14 16.74
C LEU A 350 -22.06 4.23 17.81
N TYR A 351 -21.18 4.24 18.81
CA TYR A 351 -21.25 5.22 19.90
C TYR A 351 -21.02 6.66 19.43
N ILE A 352 -20.11 6.88 18.48
CA ILE A 352 -19.92 8.19 17.85
C ILE A 352 -21.18 8.59 17.08
N ALA A 353 -21.76 7.69 16.28
CA ALA A 353 -22.99 7.94 15.53
C ALA A 353 -24.19 8.25 16.44
N GLN A 354 -24.26 7.62 17.61
CA GLN A 354 -25.26 7.90 18.66
C GLN A 354 -24.98 9.19 19.46
N LYS A 355 -23.95 9.95 19.13
CA LYS A 355 -23.52 11.15 19.88
C LYS A 355 -23.13 10.84 21.33
N LYS A 356 -22.54 9.66 21.56
CA LYS A 356 -22.05 9.17 22.86
C LYS A 356 -20.55 8.82 22.83
N PRO A 357 -19.66 9.70 22.33
CA PRO A 357 -18.23 9.39 22.16
C PRO A 357 -17.53 9.04 23.47
N GLN A 358 -17.98 9.58 24.62
CA GLN A 358 -17.41 9.23 25.92
C GLN A 358 -17.57 7.74 26.28
N LYS A 359 -18.62 7.06 25.77
CA LYS A 359 -18.75 5.61 25.94
C LYS A 359 -17.67 4.85 25.17
N ALA A 360 -17.35 5.29 23.94
CA ALA A 360 -16.26 4.73 23.16
C ALA A 360 -14.91 4.95 23.83
N VAL A 361 -14.64 6.17 24.33
CA VAL A 361 -13.43 6.49 25.10
C VAL A 361 -13.24 5.53 26.27
N ASN A 362 -14.28 5.32 27.09
CA ASN A 362 -14.18 4.43 28.26
C ASN A 362 -13.94 2.96 27.86
N MET A 363 -14.63 2.51 26.82
CA MET A 363 -14.51 1.15 26.28
C MET A 363 -13.09 0.89 25.74
N LEU A 364 -12.59 1.78 24.90
CA LEU A 364 -11.28 1.66 24.26
C LEU A 364 -10.13 1.86 25.26
N SER A 365 -10.26 2.78 26.22
CA SER A 365 -9.29 2.92 27.32
C SER A 365 -9.16 1.62 28.11
N SER A 366 -10.26 0.94 28.38
CA SER A 366 -10.26 -0.36 29.07
C SER A 366 -9.66 -1.48 28.21
N ALA A 367 -9.88 -1.45 26.90
CA ALA A 367 -9.29 -2.41 25.97
C ALA A 367 -7.77 -2.21 25.82
N LEU A 368 -7.31 -0.96 25.69
CA LEU A 368 -5.88 -0.60 25.58
C LEU A 368 -5.09 -0.95 26.85
N LYS A 369 -5.72 -0.96 28.04
CA LYS A 369 -5.06 -1.49 29.25
C LYS A 369 -4.67 -2.96 29.13
N ARG A 370 -5.43 -3.76 28.37
CA ARG A 370 -5.15 -5.18 28.13
C ARG A 370 -4.22 -5.39 26.93
N ASN A 371 -4.33 -4.54 25.91
CA ASN A 371 -3.48 -4.60 24.72
C ASN A 371 -2.91 -3.21 24.36
N PRO A 372 -1.86 -2.75 25.08
CA PRO A 372 -1.35 -1.38 24.95
C PRO A 372 -0.70 -1.05 23.61
N GLN A 373 -0.32 -2.06 22.82
CA GLN A 373 0.40 -1.90 21.56
C GLN A 373 -0.48 -2.07 20.32
N ASN A 374 -1.78 -2.34 20.49
CA ASN A 374 -2.67 -2.52 19.34
C ASN A 374 -2.93 -1.18 18.64
N LYS A 375 -2.48 -1.08 17.39
CA LYS A 375 -2.53 0.12 16.56
C LYS A 375 -3.98 0.52 16.22
N VAL A 376 -4.83 -0.46 15.90
CA VAL A 376 -6.26 -0.26 15.59
C VAL A 376 -7.01 0.36 16.77
N LEU A 377 -6.80 -0.16 17.97
CA LEU A 377 -7.43 0.37 19.18
C LEU A 377 -6.89 1.77 19.51
N THR A 378 -5.60 2.02 19.25
CA THR A 378 -4.97 3.32 19.50
C THR A 378 -5.53 4.41 18.60
N ILE A 379 -5.62 4.15 17.28
CA ILE A 379 -6.18 5.12 16.33
C ILE A 379 -7.68 5.35 16.57
N ASN A 380 -8.44 4.30 16.91
CA ASN A 380 -9.85 4.42 17.29
C ASN A 380 -10.02 5.23 18.58
N TYR A 381 -9.14 5.04 19.57
CA TYR A 381 -9.19 5.77 20.84
C TYR A 381 -8.91 7.25 20.61
N ALA A 382 -7.90 7.58 19.81
CA ALA A 382 -7.62 8.96 19.42
C ALA A 382 -8.81 9.61 18.69
N ASN A 383 -9.44 8.90 17.75
CA ASN A 383 -10.65 9.40 17.07
C ASN A 383 -11.79 9.63 18.06
N ALA A 384 -12.06 8.68 18.96
CA ALA A 384 -13.11 8.81 19.98
C ALA A 384 -12.85 9.99 20.95
N LEU A 385 -11.58 10.26 21.28
CA LEU A 385 -11.19 11.44 22.08
C LEU A 385 -11.48 12.74 21.35
N LEU A 386 -11.16 12.84 20.05
CA LEU A 386 -11.48 14.03 19.23
C LEU A 386 -12.99 14.25 19.17
N GLU A 387 -13.78 13.20 18.94
CA GLU A 387 -15.25 13.29 18.94
C GLU A 387 -15.83 13.64 20.31
N ALA A 388 -15.10 13.33 21.40
CA ALA A 388 -15.44 13.73 22.77
C ALA A 388 -14.90 15.12 23.15
N ASN A 389 -14.33 15.89 22.21
CA ASN A 389 -13.66 17.18 22.42
C ASN A 389 -12.48 17.14 23.40
N LYS A 390 -11.82 15.99 23.57
CA LYS A 390 -10.60 15.82 24.38
C LYS A 390 -9.35 15.95 23.51
N ASN A 391 -9.22 17.11 22.87
CA ASN A 391 -8.28 17.33 21.77
C ASN A 391 -6.81 17.24 22.20
N GLU A 392 -6.43 17.78 23.37
CA GLU A 392 -5.05 17.68 23.88
C GLU A 392 -4.61 16.24 24.13
N GLU A 393 -5.49 15.40 24.68
CA GLU A 393 -5.19 13.99 24.93
C GLU A 393 -5.04 13.24 23.61
N ALA A 394 -5.95 13.49 22.65
CA ALA A 394 -5.89 12.91 21.32
C ALA A 394 -4.57 13.28 20.60
N VAL A 395 -4.19 14.57 20.60
CA VAL A 395 -2.96 15.04 19.95
C VAL A 395 -1.71 14.38 20.55
N ARG A 396 -1.60 14.23 21.87
CA ARG A 396 -0.46 13.54 22.49
C ARG A 396 -0.33 12.10 22.03
N ILE A 397 -1.45 11.39 21.94
CA ILE A 397 -1.49 10.00 21.48
C ILE A 397 -1.11 9.93 19.99
N LEU A 398 -1.66 10.83 19.18
CA LEU A 398 -1.42 10.89 17.74
C LEU A 398 0.01 11.29 17.39
N GLN A 399 0.65 12.15 18.17
CA GLN A 399 2.07 12.47 18.01
C GLN A 399 2.96 11.23 18.19
N ARG A 400 2.67 10.40 19.21
CA ARG A 400 3.38 9.13 19.39
C ARG A 400 3.04 8.13 18.27
N TYR A 401 1.75 8.00 17.95
CA TYR A 401 1.28 7.08 16.92
C TYR A 401 1.91 7.35 15.56
N THR A 402 1.96 8.62 15.14
CA THR A 402 2.53 9.03 13.84
C THR A 402 4.05 8.94 13.82
N HIS A 403 4.72 9.04 14.97
CA HIS A 403 6.15 8.72 15.07
C HIS A 403 6.41 7.22 14.85
N ASP A 404 5.62 6.35 15.49
CA ASP A 404 5.78 4.90 15.39
C ASP A 404 5.22 4.32 14.07
N ASN A 405 4.33 5.06 13.39
CA ASN A 405 3.64 4.65 12.16
C ASN A 405 3.64 5.79 11.13
N PRO A 406 4.81 6.24 10.63
CA PRO A 406 4.92 7.43 9.78
C PRO A 406 4.23 7.28 8.43
N GLU A 407 3.99 6.06 7.98
CA GLU A 407 3.33 5.75 6.70
C GLU A 407 1.78 5.66 6.81
N ASP A 408 1.22 5.71 8.02
CA ASP A 408 -0.24 5.65 8.22
C ASP A 408 -0.89 7.03 8.09
N THR A 409 -1.53 7.25 6.93
CA THR A 409 -2.26 8.49 6.63
C THR A 409 -3.41 8.81 7.60
N ASN A 410 -4.00 7.81 8.28
CA ASN A 410 -5.07 8.04 9.25
C ASN A 410 -4.54 8.80 10.47
N GLY A 411 -3.35 8.42 10.95
CA GLY A 411 -2.70 9.07 12.09
C GLY A 411 -2.45 10.54 11.81
N TRP A 412 -1.86 10.86 10.65
CA TRP A 412 -1.61 12.23 10.24
C TRP A 412 -2.89 13.04 10.04
N HIS A 413 -3.95 12.43 9.48
CA HIS A 413 -5.23 13.10 9.29
C HIS A 413 -5.89 13.46 10.62
N LEU A 414 -5.92 12.53 11.57
CA LEU A 414 -6.46 12.79 12.91
C LEU A 414 -5.58 13.78 13.67
N LEU A 415 -4.26 13.74 13.52
CA LEU A 415 -3.34 14.70 14.15
C LEU A 415 -3.60 16.11 13.64
N SER A 416 -3.77 16.27 12.33
CA SER A 416 -4.18 17.54 11.72
C SER A 416 -5.52 18.02 12.29
N LYS A 417 -6.55 17.17 12.35
CA LYS A 417 -7.86 17.50 12.94
C LYS A 417 -7.75 17.95 14.40
N GLY A 418 -6.93 17.25 15.19
CA GLY A 418 -6.70 17.60 16.60
C GLY A 418 -6.01 18.95 16.76
N ASN A 419 -4.94 19.21 16.01
CA ASN A 419 -4.23 20.49 16.04
C ASN A 419 -5.09 21.66 15.57
N HIS A 420 -5.91 21.44 14.54
CA HIS A 420 -6.89 22.41 14.08
C HIS A 420 -7.87 22.81 15.20
N ALA A 421 -8.43 21.82 15.90
CA ALA A 421 -9.36 22.05 17.00
C ALA A 421 -8.73 22.77 18.21
N LEU A 422 -7.39 22.77 18.31
CA LEU A 422 -6.62 23.49 19.32
C LEU A 422 -6.10 24.85 18.85
N GLY A 423 -6.34 25.24 17.58
CA GLY A 423 -5.79 26.46 17.00
C GLY A 423 -4.28 26.44 16.76
N ARG A 424 -3.66 25.25 16.70
CA ARG A 424 -2.21 25.06 16.47
C ARG A 424 -1.92 24.96 14.97
N ASN A 425 -2.04 26.10 14.29
CA ASN A 425 -2.02 26.18 12.82
C ASN A 425 -0.72 25.64 12.20
N ASP A 426 0.42 25.90 12.84
CA ASP A 426 1.73 25.40 12.41
C ASP A 426 1.81 23.86 12.47
N GLU A 427 1.35 23.26 13.57
CA GLU A 427 1.33 21.80 13.74
C GLU A 427 0.26 21.12 12.86
N GLU A 428 -0.85 21.81 12.56
CA GLU A 428 -1.83 21.37 11.57
C GLU A 428 -1.21 21.29 10.17
N LEU A 429 -0.54 22.35 9.73
CA LEU A 429 0.13 22.42 8.42
C LEU A 429 1.19 21.33 8.28
N ALA A 430 2.02 21.12 9.31
CA ALA A 430 3.01 20.06 9.34
C ALA A 430 2.38 18.67 9.18
N ALA A 431 1.31 18.36 9.91
CA ALA A 431 0.62 17.07 9.77
C ALA A 431 0.00 16.88 8.37
N ARG A 432 -0.53 17.95 7.76
CA ARG A 432 -1.04 17.92 6.38
C ARG A 432 0.07 17.75 5.34
N ALA A 433 1.24 18.32 5.59
CA ALA A 433 2.41 18.19 4.74
C ALA A 433 2.87 16.72 4.64
N GLU A 434 2.84 15.97 5.74
CA GLU A 434 3.19 14.53 5.72
C GLU A 434 2.24 13.71 4.84
N ILE A 435 0.92 13.99 4.88
CA ILE A 435 -0.05 13.33 4.00
C ILE A 435 0.27 13.60 2.52
N LEU A 436 0.69 14.83 2.19
CA LEU A 436 1.08 15.22 0.84
C LEU A 436 2.38 14.52 0.43
N ALA A 437 3.38 14.46 1.31
CA ALA A 437 4.65 13.77 1.07
C ALA A 437 4.44 12.26 0.81
N LEU A 438 3.56 11.61 1.57
CA LEU A 438 3.18 10.20 1.37
C LEU A 438 2.49 9.94 0.02
N ARG A 439 2.05 10.99 -0.69
CA ARG A 439 1.39 10.95 -2.00
C ARG A 439 2.23 11.59 -3.11
N ALA A 440 3.55 11.65 -2.95
CA ALA A 440 4.49 12.30 -3.87
C ALA A 440 4.23 13.79 -4.13
N GLY A 441 3.43 14.45 -3.28
CA GLY A 441 3.11 15.88 -3.34
C GLY A 441 4.19 16.76 -2.71
N TRP A 442 5.47 16.48 -3.01
CA TRP A 442 6.63 17.07 -2.33
C TRP A 442 6.63 18.59 -2.31
N ASN A 443 6.39 19.24 -3.46
CA ASN A 443 6.40 20.71 -3.55
C ASN A 443 5.34 21.36 -2.64
N LYS A 444 4.14 20.77 -2.56
CA LYS A 444 3.09 21.26 -1.66
C LYS A 444 3.41 20.95 -0.20
N ALA A 445 4.02 19.79 0.08
CA ALA A 445 4.48 19.44 1.43
C ALA A 445 5.55 20.43 1.93
N ILE A 446 6.55 20.74 1.09
CA ILE A 446 7.59 21.74 1.36
C ILE A 446 6.96 23.11 1.62
N GLN A 447 6.01 23.53 0.77
CA GLN A 447 5.28 24.78 0.96
C GLN A 447 4.58 24.83 2.34
N TYR A 448 3.88 23.77 2.74
CA TYR A 448 3.17 23.71 4.02
C TYR A 448 4.13 23.76 5.20
N TYR A 449 5.26 23.06 5.15
CA TYR A 449 6.29 23.20 6.18
C TYR A 449 6.93 24.59 6.21
N SER A 450 7.09 25.24 5.05
CA SER A 450 7.61 26.60 4.96
C SER A 450 6.66 27.61 5.60
N GLU A 451 5.34 27.43 5.40
CA GLU A 451 4.31 28.20 6.08
C GLU A 451 4.29 27.91 7.58
N ALA A 452 4.40 26.65 8.01
CA ALA A 452 4.50 26.27 9.42
C ALA A 452 5.73 26.89 10.11
N SER A 453 6.89 26.88 9.45
CA SER A 453 8.14 27.50 9.93
C SER A 453 8.00 29.01 10.12
N LYS A 454 7.30 29.71 9.23
CA LYS A 454 7.02 31.15 9.36
C LYS A 454 6.10 31.50 10.52
N ILE A 455 5.20 30.59 10.91
CA ILE A 455 4.29 30.77 12.04
C ILE A 455 4.98 30.48 13.37
N ALA A 456 5.94 29.55 13.38
CA ALA A 456 6.70 29.20 14.58
C ALA A 456 7.57 30.37 15.07
N GLU A 457 7.83 30.41 16.38
CA GLU A 457 8.71 31.40 16.99
C GLU A 457 10.14 31.27 16.44
N LEU A 458 10.74 32.40 16.06
CA LEU A 458 12.07 32.46 15.48
C LEU A 458 13.13 31.90 16.44
N GLY A 459 13.96 30.98 15.96
CA GLY A 459 15.01 30.32 16.74
C GLY A 459 14.50 29.20 17.67
N SER A 460 13.19 28.90 17.65
CA SER A 460 12.63 27.82 18.46
C SER A 460 13.02 26.44 17.91
N LEU A 461 13.04 25.43 18.79
CA LEU A 461 13.19 24.03 18.40
C LEU A 461 12.10 23.58 17.41
N LYS A 462 10.93 24.22 17.44
CA LYS A 462 9.83 23.89 16.55
C LYS A 462 10.12 24.34 15.12
N GLN A 463 10.58 25.58 14.96
CA GLN A 463 11.02 26.11 13.67
C GLN A 463 12.12 25.23 13.08
N ALA A 464 13.16 24.92 13.86
CA ALA A 464 14.27 24.08 13.42
C ALA A 464 13.82 22.68 12.94
N ARG A 465 12.79 22.09 13.56
CA ARG A 465 12.21 20.81 13.11
C ARG A 465 11.52 20.93 11.76
N TYR A 466 10.79 22.02 11.53
CA TYR A 466 10.12 22.26 10.25
C TYR A 466 11.15 22.49 9.14
N ASP A 467 12.17 23.29 9.39
CA ASP A 467 13.24 23.56 8.42
C ASP A 467 14.02 22.28 8.09
N ALA A 468 14.40 21.49 9.11
CA ALA A 468 15.05 20.20 8.90
C ALA A 468 14.18 19.22 8.10
N ARG A 469 12.85 19.25 8.29
CA ARG A 469 11.94 18.42 7.50
C ARG A 469 11.83 18.91 6.07
N ILE A 470 11.86 20.22 5.80
CA ILE A 470 11.95 20.78 4.44
C ILE A 470 13.17 20.22 3.72
N ASP A 471 14.35 20.25 4.36
CA ASP A 471 15.58 19.72 3.78
C ASP A 471 15.45 18.23 3.41
N GLN A 472 14.86 17.42 4.30
CA GLN A 472 14.59 16.01 4.03
C GLN A 472 13.65 15.82 2.84
N LEU A 473 12.57 16.59 2.76
CA LEU A 473 11.60 16.51 1.65
C LEU A 473 12.24 16.95 0.33
N MET A 474 13.14 17.94 0.35
CA MET A 474 13.91 18.35 -0.83
C MET A 474 14.82 17.23 -1.30
N ILE A 475 15.57 16.57 -0.40
CA ILE A 475 16.41 15.42 -0.74
C ILE A 475 15.56 14.27 -1.29
N GLN A 476 14.42 13.96 -0.66
CA GLN A 476 13.52 12.90 -1.13
C GLN A 476 12.94 13.21 -2.51
N ARG A 477 12.53 14.45 -2.74
CA ARG A 477 12.09 14.93 -4.06
C ARG A 477 13.21 14.79 -5.07
N ASP A 478 14.41 15.28 -4.77
CA ASP A 478 15.52 15.31 -5.72
C ASP A 478 16.00 13.89 -6.05
N ARG A 479 16.01 12.98 -5.08
CA ARG A 479 16.24 11.53 -5.31
C ARG A 479 15.16 10.95 -6.22
N PHE A 480 13.88 11.23 -5.95
CA PHE A 480 12.79 10.79 -6.81
C PHE A 480 12.93 11.37 -8.24
N MET A 481 13.33 12.64 -8.37
CA MET A 481 13.61 13.30 -9.64
C MET A 481 14.95 12.88 -10.26
N ALA A 482 15.71 12.00 -9.64
CA ALA A 482 16.95 11.42 -10.19
C ALA A 482 16.85 9.91 -10.42
N LEU A 483 15.71 9.30 -10.05
CA LEU A 483 15.29 7.98 -10.55
C LEU A 483 14.75 8.04 -11.99
N GLN A 484 14.29 9.24 -12.35
CA GLN A 484 14.34 9.85 -13.68
C GLN A 484 15.66 9.52 -14.39
#